data_AF-A0A8I0HB58-F1
#
_entry.id   AF-A0A8I0HB58-F1
#
_cell.length_a   1.000
_cell.length_b   1.000
_cell.length_c   1.000
_cell.angle_alpha   90.00
_cell.angle_beta   90.00
_cell.angle_gamma   90.00
#
_symmetry.space_group_name_H-M   'P 1'
#
loop_
_entity.id
_entity.type
_entity.pdbx_description
1 polymer ?
#
loop_
_entity_poly.entity_id
_entity_poly.type
_entity_poly.pdbx_seq_one_letter_code
_entity_poly.pdbx_strand_id
1 'polypeptide(L)'
;MEWLGKAADHGSQFARYRLGKIYLAGEFVPKDVEKALAYLTASADQGNQFAQYALGKLYLFGRDVPPDREQAREWLIRAAAQ
;
A
#
# COMPACT_ATOMS: atom_id res chain seq x y z
N MET A 1 7.99 11.85 10.22
CA MET A 1 6.93 11.92 9.18
C MET A 1 7.27 12.92 8.09
N GLU A 2 7.76 14.12 8.41
CA GLU A 2 7.98 15.19 7.42
C GLU A 2 8.88 14.80 6.22
N TRP A 3 10.07 14.24 6.47
CA TRP A 3 10.98 13.77 5.41
C TRP A 3 10.40 12.63 4.57
N LEU A 4 9.62 11.76 5.19
CA LEU A 4 8.97 10.64 4.52
C LEU A 4 7.82 11.12 3.61
N GLY A 5 7.05 12.11 4.08
CA GLY A 5 6.05 12.83 3.28
C GLY A 5 6.66 13.45 2.05
N LYS A 6 7.69 14.29 2.23
CA LYS A 6 8.42 14.92 1.12
C LYS A 6 8.93 13.90 0.10
N ALA A 7 9.55 12.81 0.56
CA ALA A 7 10.02 11.76 -0.34
C ALA A 7 8.88 11.09 -1.13
N ALA A 8 7.73 10.84 -0.48
CA ALA A 8 6.56 10.28 -1.13
C ALA A 8 5.94 11.24 -2.16
N ASP A 9 5.91 12.53 -1.85
CA ASP A 9 5.43 13.59 -2.73
C ASP A 9 6.33 13.72 -3.96
N HIS A 10 7.64 13.57 -3.78
CA HIS A 10 8.64 13.51 -4.87
C HIS A 10 8.66 12.19 -5.65
N GLY A 11 7.70 11.29 -5.43
CA GLY A 11 7.56 10.08 -6.25
C GLY A 11 8.34 8.87 -5.78
N SER A 12 8.91 8.87 -4.56
CA SER A 12 9.58 7.68 -4.04
C SER A 12 8.56 6.58 -3.71
N GLN A 13 8.56 5.53 -4.53
CA GLN A 13 7.72 4.35 -4.31
C GLN A 13 7.92 3.72 -2.94
N PHE A 14 9.15 3.69 -2.41
CA PHE A 14 9.45 3.13 -1.09
C PHE A 14 8.90 4.01 0.04
N ALA A 15 8.95 5.34 -0.13
CA ALA A 15 8.37 6.26 0.84
C ALA A 15 6.83 6.15 0.88
N ARG A 16 6.19 6.07 -0.29
CA ARG A 16 4.75 5.83 -0.40
C ARG A 16 4.34 4.50 0.24
N TYR A 17 5.05 3.40 -0.06
CA TYR A 17 4.82 2.12 0.60
C TYR A 17 4.90 2.23 2.13
N ARG A 18 5.92 2.93 2.64
CA ARG A 18 6.11 3.12 4.08
C ARG A 18 4.99 3.95 4.70
N LEU A 19 4.55 5.04 4.06
CA LEU A 19 3.41 5.85 4.53
C LEU A 19 2.12 5.03 4.53
N GLY A 20 1.87 4.26 3.48
CA GLY A 20 0.71 3.38 3.40
C GLY A 20 0.65 2.40 4.58
N LYS A 21 1.78 1.77 4.90
CA LYS A 21 1.88 0.91 6.09
C LYS A 21 1.65 1.65 7.40
N ILE A 22 2.19 2.87 7.56
CA ILE A 22 2.04 3.66 8.78
C ILE A 22 0.55 4.00 9.01
N TYR A 23 -0.16 4.43 7.97
CA TYR A 23 -1.60 4.72 8.04
C TYR A 23 -2.45 3.46 8.27
N LEU A 24 -2.08 2.29 7.73
CA LEU A 24 -2.77 1.03 8.02
C LEU A 24 -2.57 0.55 9.46
N ALA A 25 -1.36 0.75 10.01
CA ALA A 25 -1.02 0.29 11.35
C ALA A 25 -1.66 1.16 12.44
N GLY A 26 -1.75 2.47 12.21
CA GLY A 26 -2.30 3.40 13.19
C GLY A 26 -1.38 3.66 14.40
N GLU A 27 -0.08 3.29 14.33
CA GLU A 27 0.85 3.33 15.47
C GLU A 27 1.39 4.74 15.77
N PHE A 28 1.68 5.53 14.73
CA PHE A 28 2.27 6.87 14.86
C PHE A 28 1.33 8.00 14.44
N VAL A 29 0.27 7.63 13.73
CA VAL A 29 -0.81 8.50 13.24
C VAL A 29 -2.11 7.74 13.40
N PRO A 30 -3.27 8.43 13.52
CA PRO A 30 -4.56 7.75 13.48
C PRO A 30 -4.65 6.84 12.25
N LYS A 31 -5.17 5.63 12.46
CA LYS A 31 -5.38 4.68 11.38
C LYS A 31 -6.31 5.29 10.33
N ASP A 32 -5.88 5.28 9.08
CA ASP A 32 -6.61 5.83 7.95
C ASP A 32 -6.45 4.88 6.77
N VAL A 33 -7.45 4.01 6.59
CA VAL A 33 -7.39 2.97 5.56
C VAL A 33 -7.43 3.56 4.16
N GLU A 34 -8.19 4.62 3.95
CA GLU A 34 -8.31 5.28 2.64
C GLU A 34 -6.98 5.90 2.21
N LYS A 35 -6.31 6.66 3.10
CA LYS A 35 -4.96 7.17 2.81
C LYS A 35 -3.97 6.06 2.60
N ALA A 36 -4.05 4.99 3.39
CA ALA A 36 -3.16 3.88 3.23
C ALA A 36 -3.29 3.20 1.87
N LEU A 37 -4.53 2.97 1.42
CA LEU A 37 -4.82 2.47 0.07
C LEU A 37 -4.25 3.40 -0.99
N ALA A 38 -4.50 4.71 -0.90
CA ALA A 38 -3.98 5.67 -1.87
C ALA A 38 -2.45 5.61 -1.99
N TYR A 39 -1.73 5.60 -0.86
CA TYR A 39 -0.27 5.49 -0.86
C TYR A 39 0.25 4.14 -1.34
N LEU A 40 -0.40 3.03 -0.94
CA LEU A 40 -0.01 1.69 -1.39
C LEU A 40 -0.25 1.51 -2.89
N THR A 41 -1.40 1.93 -3.41
CA THR A 41 -1.73 1.88 -4.84
C THR A 41 -0.75 2.72 -5.65
N ALA A 42 -0.51 3.97 -5.25
CA ALA A 42 0.46 4.84 -5.95
C ALA A 42 1.91 4.31 -5.90
N SER A 43 2.26 3.48 -4.90
CA SER A 43 3.54 2.79 -4.84
C SER A 43 3.55 1.54 -5.73
N ALA A 44 2.47 0.76 -5.70
CA ALA A 44 2.31 -0.47 -6.47
C ALA A 44 2.28 -0.21 -7.98
N ASP A 45 1.63 0.87 -8.41
CA ASP A 45 1.58 1.34 -9.80
C ASP A 45 2.96 1.78 -10.32
N GLN A 46 3.89 2.12 -9.44
CA GLN A 46 5.28 2.41 -9.78
C GLN A 46 6.18 1.16 -9.80
N GLY A 47 5.60 -0.03 -9.67
CA GLY A 47 6.34 -1.30 -9.71
C GLY A 47 6.87 -1.76 -8.35
N ASN A 48 6.39 -1.19 -7.24
CA ASN A 48 6.84 -1.62 -5.92
C ASN A 48 6.22 -2.98 -5.54
N GLN A 49 6.99 -4.05 -5.71
CA GLN A 49 6.56 -5.41 -5.36
C GLN A 49 6.03 -5.55 -3.92
N PHE A 50 6.58 -4.79 -2.97
CA PHE A 50 6.12 -4.86 -1.57
C PHE A 50 4.75 -4.21 -1.39
N ALA A 51 4.47 -3.13 -2.12
CA ALA A 51 3.16 -2.48 -2.11
C ALA A 51 2.11 -3.31 -2.84
N GLN A 52 2.46 -3.89 -3.99
CA GLN A 52 1.61 -4.83 -4.71
C GLN A 52 1.25 -6.03 -3.82
N TYR A 53 2.23 -6.65 -3.16
CA TYR A 53 1.97 -7.74 -2.21
C TYR A 53 1.10 -7.29 -1.02
N ALA A 54 1.32 -6.09 -0.49
CA ALA A 54 0.53 -5.55 0.61
C ALA A 54 -0.95 -5.36 0.22
N LEU A 55 -1.23 -4.79 -0.96
CA LEU A 55 -2.59 -4.65 -1.51
C LEU A 55 -3.23 -6.02 -1.75
N GLY A 56 -2.47 -6.94 -2.35
CA GLY A 56 -2.91 -8.31 -2.58
C GLY A 56 -3.41 -8.99 -1.31
N LYS A 57 -2.63 -8.89 -0.24
CA LYS A 57 -3.03 -9.39 1.08
C LYS A 57 -4.22 -8.65 1.68
N LEU A 58 -4.28 -7.33 1.53
CA LEU A 58 -5.32 -6.50 2.11
C LEU A 58 -6.69 -6.92 1.58
N TYR A 59 -6.81 -7.07 0.26
CA TYR A 59 -8.03 -7.54 -0.41
C TYR A 59 -8.27 -9.04 -0.21
N LEU A 60 -7.23 -9.86 -0.03
CA LEU A 60 -7.41 -11.30 0.21
C LEU A 60 -8.04 -11.58 1.59
N PHE A 61 -7.54 -10.90 2.63
CA PHE A 61 -7.98 -11.15 4.01
C PHE A 61 -9.19 -10.33 4.42
N GLY A 62 -9.43 -9.19 3.76
CA GLY A 62 -10.62 -8.38 3.99
C GLY A 62 -10.75 -7.80 5.41
N ARG A 63 -9.64 -7.65 6.14
CA ARG A 63 -9.67 -7.19 7.56
C ARG A 63 -9.97 -5.71 7.69
N ASP A 64 -9.34 -4.93 6.82
CA ASP A 64 -9.35 -3.47 6.86
C ASP A 64 -10.13 -2.87 5.67
N VAL A 65 -10.39 -3.68 4.63
CA VAL A 65 -11.17 -3.37 3.44
C VAL A 65 -12.11 -4.55 3.13
N PRO A 66 -13.22 -4.38 2.41
CA PRO A 66 -14.00 -5.51 1.92
C PRO A 66 -13.11 -6.47 1.10
N PRO A 67 -13.20 -7.79 1.32
CA PRO A 67 -12.40 -8.74 0.56
C PRO A 67 -12.78 -8.71 -0.92
N ASP A 68 -11.77 -8.72 -1.78
CA ASP A 68 -11.92 -8.78 -3.24
C ASP A 68 -10.87 -9.75 -3.79
N ARG A 69 -11.33 -10.94 -4.19
CA ARG A 69 -10.43 -12.00 -4.66
C ARG A 69 -9.81 -11.69 -6.01
N GLU A 70 -10.51 -10.95 -6.87
CA GLU A 70 -10.01 -10.61 -8.20
C GLU A 70 -8.90 -9.56 -8.07
N GLN A 71 -9.15 -8.49 -7.31
CA GLN A 71 -8.10 -7.50 -7.02
C GLN A 71 -6.92 -8.10 -6.26
N ALA A 72 -7.19 -8.96 -5.27
CA ALA A 72 -6.14 -9.65 -4.54
C ALA A 72 -5.25 -10.46 -5.50
N ARG A 73 -5.86 -11.26 -6.37
CA ARG A 73 -5.15 -12.07 -7.38
C ARG A 73 -4.33 -11.18 -8.32
N GLU A 74 -4.91 -10.11 -8.83
CA GLU A 74 -4.21 -9.21 -9.75
C GLU A 74 -2.95 -8.61 -9.11
N TRP A 75 -3.07 -8.06 -7.91
CA TRP A 75 -1.93 -7.49 -7.20
C TRP A 75 -0.87 -8.52 -6.82
N LEU A 76 -1.27 -9.73 -6.41
CA LEU A 76 -0.33 -10.81 -6.08
C LEU A 76 0.41 -11.33 -7.32
N ILE A 77 -0.27 -11.43 -8.48
CA ILE A 77 0.38 -11.82 -9.74
C ILE A 77 1.40 -10.77 -10.16
N ARG A 78 1.05 -9.48 -10.08
CA ARG A 78 2.00 -8.38 -10.37
C ARG A 78 3.22 -8.46 -9.45
N ALA A 79 3.00 -8.68 -8.15
CA ALA A 79 4.09 -8.81 -7.17
C ALA A 79 5.01 -10.00 -7.46
N ALA A 80 4.45 -11.13 -7.92
CA ALA A 80 5.20 -12.34 -8.24
C ALA A 80 5.95 -12.27 -9.58
N ALA A 81 5.56 -11.36 -10.47
CA ALA A 81 6.16 -11.18 -11.79
C ALA A 81 7.39 -10.24 -11.78
N GLN A 82 7.78 -9.73 -10.61
CA GLN A 82 8.76 -8.65 -10.47
C GLN A 82 10.20 -9.12 -10.31
#